data_AF-A0A356IV54-F1
#
_entry.id   AF-A0A356IV54-F1
#
_cell.length_a   1.000
_cell.length_b   1.000
_cell.length_c   1.000
_cell.angle_alpha   90.00
_cell.angle_beta   90.00
_cell.angle_gamma   90.00
#
_symmetry.space_group_name_H-M   'P 1'
#
loop_
_entity.id
_entity.type
_entity.pdbx_description
1 polymer ?
#
loop_
_entity_poly.entity_id
_entity_poly.type
_entity_poly.pdbx_seq_one_letter_code
_entity_poly.pdbx_strand_id
1 'polypeptide(L)'
;MQNADSLRARVLDWYHQFGRKDLPWQQDISPYRVWVSEIMLQQTQVSTVIPYFERFMGRFPTLQALAESPQDEVLQHWSGLGYYARARNLH
;
A
#
# COMPACT_ATOMS: atom_id res chain seq x y z
N MET A 1 19.38 -24.91 16.31
CA MET A 1 17.94 -24.66 16.06
C MET A 1 17.27 -23.72 17.05
N GLN A 2 17.72 -23.58 18.31
CA GLN A 2 17.05 -22.74 19.35
C GLN A 2 16.99 -21.21 19.10
N ASN A 3 17.68 -20.67 18.09
CA ASN A 3 17.83 -19.22 17.90
C ASN A 3 16.73 -18.58 17.02
N ALA A 4 16.21 -19.33 16.04
CA ALA A 4 15.22 -18.81 15.08
C ALA A 4 13.81 -18.69 15.71
N ASP A 5 13.39 -19.69 16.49
CA ASP A 5 12.09 -19.68 17.17
C ASP A 5 12.02 -18.58 18.25
N SER A 6 13.13 -18.36 18.96
CA SER A 6 13.27 -17.29 19.95
C SER A 6 13.19 -15.90 19.31
N LEU A 7 13.86 -15.69 18.17
CA LEU A 7 13.78 -14.42 17.44
C LEU A 7 12.36 -14.15 16.94
N ARG A 8 11.72 -15.16 16.34
CA ARG A 8 10.34 -15.05 15.84
C ARG A 8 9.39 -14.63 16.96
N ALA A 9 9.43 -15.31 18.10
CA ALA A 9 8.56 -15.00 19.23
C ALA A 9 8.78 -13.55 19.71
N ARG A 10 10.03 -13.12 19.87
CA ARG A 10 10.37 -11.75 20.30
C ARG A 10 9.90 -10.67 19.32
N VAL A 11 10.04 -10.90 18.02
CA VAL A 11 9.59 -9.95 16.98
C VAL A 11 8.06 -9.86 16.98
N LEU A 12 7.36 -10.99 17.11
CA LEU A 12 5.90 -11.00 17.20
C LEU A 12 5.43 -10.28 18.46
N ASP A 13 5.99 -10.57 19.62
CA ASP A 13 5.63 -9.90 20.88
C ASP A 13 5.84 -8.39 20.81
N TRP A 14 6.98 -7.96 20.25
CA TRP A 14 7.24 -6.53 20.03
C TRP A 14 6.24 -5.91 19.05
N TYR A 15 5.91 -6.59 17.94
CA TYR A 15 4.90 -6.09 16.99
C TYR A 15 3.51 -6.03 17.61
N HIS A 16 3.16 -6.99 18.47
CA HIS A 16 1.91 -6.96 19.24
C HIS A 16 1.84 -5.75 20.18
N GLN A 17 2.94 -5.33 20.79
CA GLN A 17 2.96 -4.20 21.73
C GLN A 17 3.17 -2.82 21.07
N PHE A 18 4.02 -2.75 20.05
CA PHE A 18 4.54 -1.48 19.49
C PHE A 18 4.39 -1.36 17.97
N GLY A 19 3.92 -2.41 17.30
CA GLY A 19 3.78 -2.44 15.84
C GLY A 19 2.70 -1.49 15.33
N ARG A 20 2.90 -1.00 14.10
CA ARG A 20 1.86 -0.24 13.37
C ARG A 20 0.77 -1.19 12.90
N LYS A 21 -0.47 -0.89 13.26
CA LYS A 21 -1.67 -1.68 12.93
C LYS A 21 -2.79 -0.85 12.31
N ASP A 22 -2.68 0.48 12.37
CA ASP A 22 -3.77 1.41 12.01
C ASP A 22 -3.58 2.03 10.62
N LEU A 23 -2.66 1.51 9.80
CA LEU A 23 -2.47 2.02 8.44
C LEU A 23 -3.68 1.64 7.57
N PRO A 24 -4.13 2.49 6.64
CA PRO A 24 -5.33 2.22 5.84
C PRO A 24 -5.27 0.89 5.08
N TRP A 25 -4.11 0.50 4.56
CA TRP A 25 -3.90 -0.77 3.85
C TRP A 25 -3.77 -2.00 4.76
N GLN A 26 -3.68 -1.81 6.08
CA GLN A 26 -3.78 -2.87 7.07
C GLN A 26 -5.23 -3.09 7.56
N GLN A 27 -6.15 -2.20 7.16
CA GLN A 27 -7.59 -2.33 7.39
C GLN A 27 -8.27 -2.89 6.13
N ASP A 28 -9.27 -3.75 6.33
CA ASP A 28 -10.01 -4.43 5.26
C ASP A 28 -9.08 -5.05 4.19
N ILE A 29 -8.10 -5.82 4.67
CA ILE A 29 -6.97 -6.30 3.86
C ILE A 29 -7.48 -7.09 2.65
N SER A 30 -7.05 -6.68 1.45
CA SER A 30 -7.24 -7.42 0.21
C SER A 30 -5.95 -7.43 -0.61
N PRO A 31 -5.72 -8.44 -1.48
CA PRO A 31 -4.55 -8.47 -2.34
C PRO A 31 -4.37 -7.19 -3.17
N TYR A 32 -5.48 -6.62 -3.65
CA TYR A 32 -5.48 -5.36 -4.39
C TYR A 32 -4.99 -4.18 -3.55
N ARG A 33 -5.51 -4.02 -2.32
CA ARG A 33 -5.12 -2.95 -1.40
C ARG A 33 -3.64 -3.05 -1.01
N VAL A 34 -3.18 -4.25 -0.68
CA VAL A 34 -1.77 -4.51 -0.34
C VAL A 34 -0.87 -4.18 -1.53
N TRP A 35 -1.21 -4.64 -2.73
CA TRP A 35 -0.43 -4.37 -3.93
C TRP A 35 -0.31 -2.86 -4.21
N VAL A 36 -1.42 -2.12 -4.18
CA VAL A 36 -1.38 -0.67 -4.41
C VAL A 36 -0.53 0.04 -3.35
N SER A 37 -0.68 -0.30 -2.06
CA SER A 37 0.12 0.31 -1.00
C SER A 37 1.61 0.03 -1.17
N GLU A 38 2.00 -1.21 -1.51
CA GLU A 38 3.39 -1.57 -1.71
C GLU A 38 4.01 -0.78 -2.87
N ILE A 39 3.31 -0.65 -4.01
CA ILE A 39 3.80 0.12 -5.15
C ILE A 39 3.98 1.60 -4.77
N MET A 40 3.06 2.19 -4.01
CA MET A 40 3.20 3.56 -3.52
C MET A 40 4.38 3.72 -2.55
N LEU A 41 4.58 2.77 -1.63
CA LEU A 41 5.58 2.83 -0.56
C LEU A 41 7.02 2.59 -1.01
N GLN A 42 7.26 2.00 -2.18
CA GLN A 42 8.61 1.72 -2.69
C GLN A 42 9.55 2.94 -2.69
N GLN A 43 9.02 4.14 -2.97
CA GLN A 43 9.82 5.37 -3.10
C GLN A 43 9.15 6.59 -2.48
N THR A 44 8.14 6.39 -1.63
CA THR A 44 7.37 7.46 -1.02
C THR A 44 7.13 7.15 0.46
N GLN A 45 7.38 8.13 1.34
CA GLN A 45 7.20 7.96 2.78
C GLN A 45 5.73 7.71 3.16
N VAL A 46 5.52 6.95 4.24
CA VAL A 46 4.19 6.54 4.73
C VAL A 46 3.23 7.72 4.89
N SER A 47 3.67 8.81 5.53
CA SER A 47 2.84 10.01 5.77
C SER A 47 2.34 10.64 4.48
N THR A 48 3.17 10.65 3.43
CA THR A 48 2.79 11.12 2.11
C THR A 48 1.85 10.14 1.41
N VAL A 49 2.06 8.83 1.56
CA VAL A 49 1.24 7.80 0.88
C VAL A 49 -0.19 7.75 1.40
N ILE A 50 -0.42 7.88 2.71
CA ILE A 50 -1.75 7.75 3.34
C ILE A 50 -2.86 8.50 2.57
N PRO A 51 -2.79 9.82 2.36
CA PRO A 51 -3.87 10.54 1.69
C PRO A 51 -3.99 10.19 0.20
N TYR A 52 -2.92 9.71 -0.44
CA TYR A 52 -3.00 9.23 -1.83
C TYR A 52 -3.68 7.88 -1.92
N PHE A 53 -3.33 6.95 -1.03
CA PHE A 53 -3.95 5.65 -0.95
C PHE A 53 -5.46 5.76 -0.71
N GLU A 54 -5.89 6.62 0.23
CA GLU A 54 -7.31 6.84 0.50
C GLU A 54 -8.07 7.40 -0.71
N ARG A 55 -7.53 8.42 -1.38
CA ARG A 55 -8.14 8.96 -2.62
C ARG A 55 -8.17 7.93 -3.75
N PHE A 56 -7.08 7.17 -3.91
CA PHE A 56 -6.96 6.15 -4.95
C PHE A 56 -7.95 5.01 -4.74
N MET A 57 -8.10 4.51 -3.51
CA MET A 57 -9.09 3.50 -3.15
C MET A 57 -10.53 4.04 -3.22
N GLY A 58 -10.73 5.32 -2.95
CA GLY A 58 -12.03 5.97 -3.14
C GLY A 58 -12.45 6.02 -4.61
N ARG A 59 -11.50 6.25 -5.53
CA ARG A 59 -11.78 6.33 -6.97
C ARG A 59 -11.79 4.97 -7.67
N PHE A 60 -10.84 4.11 -7.31
CA PHE A 60 -10.60 2.78 -7.87
C PHE A 60 -10.72 1.75 -6.72
N PRO A 61 -11.95 1.42 -6.28
CA PRO A 61 -12.13 0.54 -5.12
C PRO A 61 -11.79 -0.94 -5.42
N THR A 62 -11.76 -1.32 -6.69
CA THR A 62 -11.50 -2.70 -7.14
C THR A 62 -10.47 -2.71 -8.26
N LEU A 63 -9.84 -3.86 -8.45
CA LEU A 63 -8.91 -4.08 -9.57
C LEU A 63 -9.61 -3.86 -10.93
N GLN A 64 -10.87 -4.28 -11.06
CA GLN A 64 -11.68 -4.07 -12.26
C GLN A 64 -11.91 -2.59 -12.52
N ALA A 65 -12.27 -1.81 -11.49
CA ALA A 65 -12.46 -0.37 -11.63
C ALA A 65 -11.17 0.35 -12.06
N LEU A 66 -10.00 -0.11 -11.57
CA LEU A 66 -8.71 0.40 -12.02
C LEU A 66 -8.42 0.04 -13.49
N ALA A 67 -8.67 -1.21 -13.89
CA ALA A 67 -8.42 -1.70 -15.25
C ALA A 67 -9.33 -1.04 -16.30
N GLU A 68 -10.57 -0.71 -15.94
CA GLU A 68 -11.55 -0.07 -16.84
C GLU A 68 -11.37 1.45 -16.94
N SER A 69 -10.57 2.06 -16.05
CA SER A 69 -10.39 3.51 -16.02
C SER A 69 -9.38 3.99 -17.07
N PRO A 70 -9.54 5.20 -17.64
CA PRO A 70 -8.52 5.76 -18.53
C PRO A 70 -7.18 5.94 -17.82
N GLN A 71 -6.08 5.58 -18.50
CA GLN A 71 -4.73 5.73 -17.94
C GLN A 71 -4.46 7.16 -17.43
N ASP A 72 -4.88 8.19 -18.17
CA ASP A 72 -4.69 9.59 -17.77
C ASP A 72 -5.35 9.92 -16.41
N GLU A 73 -6.50 9.31 -16.13
CA GLU A 73 -7.18 9.45 -14.85
C GLU A 73 -6.39 8.78 -13.71
N VAL A 74 -5.81 7.61 -13.97
CA VAL A 74 -4.90 6.93 -13.03
C VAL A 74 -3.67 7.79 -12.75
N LEU A 75 -3.06 8.38 -13.79
CA LEU A 75 -1.90 9.26 -13.65
C LEU A 75 -2.25 10.54 -12.87
N GLN A 76 -3.45 11.08 -13.05
CA GLN A 76 -3.94 12.24 -12.30
C GLN A 76 -4.02 11.92 -10.80
N HIS A 77 -4.57 10.76 -10.42
CA HIS A 77 -4.65 10.32 -9.02
C HIS A 77 -3.29 9.93 -8.42
N TRP A 78 -2.30 9.65 -9.27
CA TRP A 78 -0.90 9.39 -8.87
C TRP A 78 -0.03 10.66 -8.79
N SER A 79 -0.50 11.77 -9.35
CA SER A 79 0.29 13.00 -9.51
C SER A 79 0.77 13.55 -8.18
N GLY A 80 2.10 13.63 -8.01
CA GLY A 80 2.76 14.05 -6.77
C GLY A 80 3.47 12.94 -5.99
N LEU A 81 3.22 11.66 -6.30
CA LEU A 81 4.02 10.54 -5.77
C LEU A 81 5.36 10.33 -6.49
N GLY A 82 5.56 11.00 -7.63
CA GLY A 82 6.73 10.83 -8.49
C GLY A 82 6.80 9.44 -9.14
N TYR A 83 7.77 9.26 -10.04
CA TYR A 83 8.06 7.99 -10.72
C TYR A 83 6.83 7.34 -11.39
N TYR A 84 6.24 8.06 -12.35
CA TYR A 84 5.04 7.66 -13.11
C TYR A 84 5.15 6.30 -13.83
N ALA A 85 6.35 5.73 -13.97
CA ALA A 85 6.51 4.35 -14.43
C ALA A 85 5.80 3.34 -13.51
N ARG A 86 5.75 3.60 -12.20
CA ARG A 86 5.01 2.77 -11.24
C ARG A 86 3.50 2.78 -11.53
N ALA A 87 2.94 3.95 -11.76
CA ALA A 87 1.52 4.11 -12.10
C ALA A 87 1.18 3.44 -13.43
N ARG A 88 2.05 3.56 -14.43
CA ARG A 88 1.87 2.92 -15.74
C ARG A 88 2.00 1.40 -15.68
N ASN A 89 2.84 0.84 -14.81
CA ASN A 89 2.95 -0.60 -14.64
C ASN A 89 1.83 -1.18 -13.75
N LEU A 90 1.11 -0.32 -13.04
CA LEU A 90 -0.05 -0.68 -12.22
C LEU A 90 -1.33 -0.80 -13.06
N HIS A 91 -1.39 -0.13 -14.22
CA HIS A 91 -2.53 -0.11 -15.13
C HIS A 91 -2.25 -1.00 -16.35
#